data_AF-G7HXM0-F1
#
_entry.id   AF-G7HXM0-F1
#
_cell.length_a   1.000
_cell.length_b   1.000
_cell.length_c   1.000
_cell.angle_alpha   90.00
_cell.angle_beta   90.00
_cell.angle_gamma   90.00
#
_symmetry.space_group_name_H-M   'P 1'
#
loop_
_entity.id
_entity.type
_entity.pdbx_description
1 polymer ?
#
loop_
_entity_poly.entity_id
_entity_poly.type
_entity_poly.pdbx_seq_one_letter_code
_entity_poly.pdbx_strand_id
1 'polypeptide(L)'
;MTKRTRIPRNGKTIREVAEGTGLSTATIERWTSASREDYLAQANEKRTRVQELRAKGLSIRAIATKTGYSVGTVHRYAKDIEASA
;
A
#
# COMPACT_ATOMS: atom_id res chain seq x y z
N MET A 1 -4.00 0.78 23.73
CA MET A 1 -3.78 -0.58 23.18
C MET A 1 -2.39 -0.63 22.57
N THR A 2 -1.50 -1.47 23.09
CA THR A 2 -0.12 -1.58 22.61
C THR A 2 -0.11 -2.14 21.19
N LYS A 3 0.43 -1.39 20.22
CA LYS A 3 0.52 -1.81 18.81
C LYS A 3 1.46 -3.04 18.77
N ARG A 4 0.89 -4.25 18.71
CA ARG A 4 1.69 -5.48 18.61
C ARG A 4 2.47 -5.44 17.30
N THR A 5 3.79 -5.60 17.36
CA THR A 5 4.64 -5.71 16.18
C THR A 5 4.14 -6.86 15.32
N ARG A 6 3.72 -6.55 14.08
CA ARG A 6 3.24 -7.55 13.11
C ARG A 6 4.42 -8.39 12.63
N ILE A 7 4.19 -9.69 12.44
CA ILE A 7 5.22 -10.62 11.99
C ILE A 7 5.19 -10.65 10.45
N PRO A 8 6.33 -10.43 9.75
CA PRO A 8 6.35 -10.50 8.30
C PRO A 8 6.18 -11.95 7.81
N ARG A 9 5.43 -12.15 6.71
CA ARG A 9 5.26 -13.47 6.06
C ARG A 9 6.43 -13.86 5.15
N ASN A 10 7.37 -12.95 4.91
CA ASN A 10 8.56 -13.16 4.06
C ASN A 10 8.22 -13.76 2.68
N GLY A 11 7.15 -13.27 2.05
CA GLY A 11 6.70 -13.72 0.73
C GLY A 11 5.75 -14.93 0.73
N LYS A 12 5.56 -15.62 1.86
CA LYS A 12 4.64 -16.76 1.95
C LYS A 12 3.18 -16.33 2.05
N THR A 13 2.30 -17.17 1.52
CA THR A 13 0.84 -17.03 1.68
C THR A 13 0.42 -17.33 3.11
N ILE A 14 -0.77 -16.86 3.51
CA ILE A 14 -1.34 -17.17 4.83
C ILE A 14 -1.49 -18.69 5.01
N ARG A 15 -1.85 -19.40 3.93
CA ARG A 15 -2.04 -20.84 3.93
C ARG A 15 -0.74 -21.60 4.19
N GLU A 16 0.33 -21.27 3.47
CA GLU A 16 1.63 -21.92 3.66
C GLU A 16 2.19 -21.69 5.07
N VAL A 17 1.99 -20.50 5.63
CA VAL A 17 2.40 -20.20 7.00
C VAL A 17 1.55 -20.96 8.01
N ALA A 18 0.23 -21.06 7.79
CA ALA A 18 -0.67 -21.86 8.63
C ALA A 18 -0.28 -23.35 8.62
N GLU A 19 -0.08 -23.92 7.44
CA GLU A 19 0.34 -25.32 7.26
C GLU A 19 1.72 -25.59 7.92
N GLY A 20 2.67 -24.67 7.78
CA GLY A 20 4.01 -24.81 8.37
C GLY A 20 4.08 -24.59 9.89
N THR A 21 3.09 -23.91 10.49
CA THR A 21 3.07 -23.60 11.94
C THR A 21 2.04 -24.41 12.73
N GLY A 22 1.10 -25.07 12.05
CA GLY A 22 -0.05 -25.74 12.68
C GLY A 22 -1.10 -24.78 13.25
N LEU A 23 -0.97 -23.47 13.00
CA LEU A 23 -1.92 -22.46 13.46
C LEU A 23 -3.06 -22.27 12.45
N SER A 24 -4.19 -21.75 12.92
CA SER A 24 -5.30 -21.37 12.04
C SER A 24 -4.93 -20.19 11.14
N THR A 25 -5.46 -20.20 9.92
CA THR A 25 -5.35 -19.09 8.95
C THR A 25 -5.78 -17.76 9.56
N ALA A 26 -6.85 -17.74 10.36
CA ALA A 26 -7.33 -16.56 11.07
C ALA A 26 -6.30 -16.00 12.08
N THR A 27 -5.54 -16.88 12.74
CA THR A 27 -4.47 -16.45 13.65
C THR A 27 -3.32 -15.81 12.88
N ILE A 28 -2.90 -16.45 11.77
CA ILE A 28 -1.84 -15.94 10.90
C ILE A 28 -2.23 -14.59 10.30
N GLU A 29 -3.46 -14.47 9.77
CA GLU A 29 -3.97 -13.20 9.23
C GLU A 29 -3.93 -12.10 10.29
N ARG A 30 -4.44 -12.38 11.49
CA ARG A 30 -4.44 -11.42 12.60
C ARG A 30 -3.04 -10.98 13.00
N TRP A 31 -2.02 -11.82 12.87
CA TRP A 31 -0.65 -11.50 13.29
C TRP A 31 0.20 -10.87 12.20
N THR A 32 -0.14 -11.11 10.93
CA THR A 32 0.72 -10.76 9.80
C THR A 32 0.13 -9.71 8.87
N SER A 33 -1.20 -9.58 8.80
CA SER A 33 -1.84 -8.57 7.95
C SER A 33 -1.66 -7.16 8.51
N ALA A 34 -1.35 -6.20 7.64
CA ALA A 34 -1.26 -4.79 8.02
C ALA A 34 -2.57 -4.34 8.71
N SER A 35 -2.47 -3.43 9.67
CA SER A 35 -3.67 -2.82 10.22
C SER A 35 -4.37 -1.99 9.14
N ARG A 36 -5.69 -1.75 9.31
CA ARG A 36 -6.43 -0.89 8.38
C ARG A 36 -5.83 0.51 8.32
N GLU A 37 -5.37 1.03 9.45
CA GLU A 37 -4.72 2.34 9.54
C GLU A 37 -3.42 2.38 8.73
N ASP A 38 -2.54 1.38 8.89
CA ASP A 38 -1.26 1.33 8.17
C ASP A 38 -1.49 1.14 6.66
N TYR A 39 -2.50 0.36 6.27
CA TYR A 39 -2.91 0.21 4.87
C TYR A 39 -3.37 1.52 4.25
N LEU A 40 -4.23 2.28 4.97
CA LEU A 40 -4.69 3.59 4.53
C LEU A 40 -3.55 4.61 4.49
N ALA A 41 -2.64 4.58 5.47
CA ALA A 41 -1.46 5.43 5.50
C ALA A 41 -0.57 5.22 4.26
N GLN A 42 -0.26 3.96 3.91
CA GLN A 42 0.48 3.66 2.67
C GLN A 42 -0.26 4.12 1.42
N ALA A 43 -1.59 3.95 1.36
CA ALA A 43 -2.36 4.42 0.21
C ALA A 43 -2.32 5.95 0.08
N ASN A 44 -2.38 6.67 1.21
CA ASN A 44 -2.28 8.13 1.24
C ASN A 44 -0.87 8.60 0.89
N GLU A 45 0.18 7.95 1.39
CA GLU A 45 1.56 8.26 1.03
C GLU A 45 1.78 8.18 -0.48
N LYS A 46 1.23 7.15 -1.15
CA LYS A 46 1.29 7.02 -2.61
C LYS A 46 0.61 8.18 -3.33
N ARG A 47 -0.55 8.62 -2.83
CA ARG A 47 -1.28 9.78 -3.38
C ARG A 47 -0.50 11.08 -3.19
N THR A 48 0.02 11.32 -1.98
CA THR A 48 0.84 12.50 -1.67
C THR A 48 2.09 12.54 -2.56
N ARG A 49 2.77 11.41 -2.76
CA ARG A 49 3.93 11.31 -3.65
C ARG A 49 3.59 11.73 -5.09
N VAL A 50 2.44 11.30 -5.62
CA VAL A 50 1.99 11.68 -6.95
C VAL A 50 1.61 13.17 -7.00
N GLN A 51 0.93 13.68 -5.97
CA GLN A 51 0.56 15.09 -5.84
C GLN A 51 1.79 16.00 -5.86
N GLU A 52 2.81 15.71 -5.04
CA GLU A 52 4.05 16.47 -4.99
C GLU A 52 4.75 16.52 -6.35
N LEU A 53 4.75 15.41 -7.09
CA LEU A 53 5.38 15.36 -8.41
C LEU A 53 4.55 16.11 -9.47
N ARG A 54 3.22 16.11 -9.36
CA ARG A 54 2.34 16.93 -10.21
C ARG A 54 2.51 18.42 -9.91
N ALA A 55 2.61 18.81 -8.65
CA ALA A 55 2.89 20.19 -8.24
C ALA A 55 4.24 20.70 -8.78
N LYS A 56 5.22 19.80 -8.93
CA LYS A 56 6.52 20.08 -9.59
C LYS A 56 6.43 20.16 -11.12
N GLY A 57 5.24 19.99 -11.71
CA GLY A 57 5.02 20.09 -13.16
C GLY A 57 5.36 18.82 -13.95
N LEU A 58 5.60 17.68 -13.31
CA LEU A 58 5.91 16.45 -14.06
C LEU A 58 4.66 15.92 -14.80
N SER A 59 4.91 15.40 -16.00
CA SER A 59 3.89 14.68 -16.77
C SER A 59 3.53 13.35 -16.12
N ILE A 60 2.31 12.87 -16.36
CA ILE A 60 1.82 11.58 -15.82
C ILE A 60 2.76 10.42 -16.17
N ARG A 61 3.30 10.41 -17.41
CA ARG A 61 4.25 9.38 -17.85
C ARG A 61 5.58 9.46 -17.08
N ALA A 62 6.11 10.67 -16.86
CA ALA A 62 7.35 10.84 -16.09
C ALA A 62 7.17 10.38 -14.63
N ILE A 63 6.00 10.65 -14.04
CA ILE A 63 5.67 10.20 -12.68
C ILE A 63 5.58 8.68 -12.62
N ALA A 64 4.91 8.04 -13.58
CA ALA A 64 4.82 6.58 -13.67
C ALA A 64 6.21 5.94 -13.71
N THR A 65 7.10 6.43 -14.59
CA THR A 65 8.48 5.93 -14.68
C THR A 65 9.26 6.15 -13.39
N LYS A 66 9.12 7.33 -12.75
CA LYS A 66 9.86 7.67 -11.53
C LYS A 66 9.38 6.89 -10.29
N THR A 67 8.09 6.58 -10.23
CA THR A 67 7.48 5.91 -9.06
C THR A 67 7.36 4.39 -9.23
N GLY A 68 7.50 3.88 -10.46
CA GLY A 68 7.22 2.48 -10.79
C GLY A 68 5.72 2.14 -10.82
N TYR A 69 4.83 3.14 -10.68
CA TYR A 69 3.39 2.93 -10.77
C TYR A 69 2.91 2.88 -12.22
N SER A 70 1.82 2.17 -12.47
CA SER A 70 1.19 2.19 -13.79
C SER A 70 0.64 3.58 -14.12
N VAL A 71 0.66 3.94 -15.40
CA VAL A 71 0.14 5.22 -15.90
C VAL A 71 -1.32 5.43 -15.45
N GLY A 72 -2.15 4.39 -15.53
CA GLY A 72 -3.55 4.46 -15.08
C GLY A 72 -3.70 4.73 -13.58
N THR A 73 -2.78 4.21 -12.75
CA THR A 73 -2.78 4.49 -11.31
C THR A 73 -2.46 5.95 -11.04
N VAL A 74 -1.43 6.49 -11.70
CA VAL A 74 -1.05 7.90 -11.58
C VAL A 74 -2.17 8.81 -12.08
N HIS A 75 -2.80 8.47 -13.21
CA HIS A 75 -3.91 9.25 -13.78
C HIS A 75 -5.10 9.31 -12.82
N ARG A 76 -5.48 8.18 -12.22
CA ARG A 76 -6.53 8.14 -11.19
C ARG A 76 -6.19 9.01 -10.00
N TYR A 77 -4.97 8.92 -9.47
CA TYR A 77 -4.57 9.76 -8.34
C TYR A 77 -4.55 11.25 -8.69
N ALA A 78 -4.13 11.60 -9.91
CA ALA A 78 -4.21 12.98 -10.39
C ALA A 78 -5.68 13.48 -10.44
N LYS A 79 -6.61 12.67 -10.94
CA LYS A 79 -8.04 13.00 -10.97
C LYS A 79 -8.64 13.12 -9.57
N ASP A 80 -8.28 12.22 -8.65
CA ASP A 80 -8.75 12.27 -7.26
C ASP A 80 -8.30 13.56 -6.55
N ILE A 81 -7.11 14.08 -6.89
CA ILE A 81 -6.61 15.36 -6.38
C ILE A 81 -7.45 16.53 -6.91
N GLU A 82 -7.72 16.56 -8.22
CA GLU A 82 -8.56 17.61 -8.85
C GLU A 82 -9.99 17.62 -8.29
N ALA A 83 -10.55 16.45 -7.96
CA ALA A 83 -11.88 16.34 -7.37
C ALA A 83 -11.94 16.72 -5.88
N SER A 84 -10.79 16.80 -5.20
CA SER A 84 -10.70 17.10 -3.76
C SER A 84 -10.20 18.53 -3.47
N ALA A 85 -9.95 19.32 -4.51
CA ALA A 85 -9.56 20.73 -4.46
C ALA A 85 -10.77 21.63 -4.70
#